data_AF-A0A6S7L846-F1
#
_entry.id   AF-A0A6S7L846-F1
#
_cell.length_a   1.000
_cell.length_b   1.000
_cell.length_c   1.000
_cell.angle_alpha   90.00
_cell.angle_beta   90.00
_cell.angle_gamma   90.00
#
_symmetry.space_group_name_H-M   'P 1'
#
loop_
_entity.id
_entity.type
_entity.pdbx_description
1 polymer ?
#
loop_
_entity_poly.entity_id
_entity_poly.type
_entity_poly.pdbx_seq_one_letter_code
_entity_poly.pdbx_strand_id
1 'polypeptide(L)'
;MDNFRKFSEPSLPPRKGFYSSLTDEDITDEDYEHAKKVWKSFNMKTVRDYHDLYLKVDVLLLADIMERFREICMENYKLDPAWYYTSPGLAWDACLKVTRVCLDLISDPVMFNFVEKAKRELEEQLEKELEEPMEEKVLEEKKKVEKPKGPTPGMTKMDRPNPCTIS
;
A
#
# COMPACT_ATOMS: atom_id res chain seq x y z
N MET A 1 14.68 8.45 16.18
CA MET A 1 14.93 9.91 16.34
C MET A 1 14.64 10.23 17.79
N ASP A 2 15.65 10.13 18.66
CA ASP A 2 15.41 9.90 20.10
C ASP A 2 15.74 11.13 20.96
N ASN A 3 16.14 12.23 20.32
CA ASN A 3 16.48 13.49 20.98
C ASN A 3 16.27 14.67 20.04
N PHE A 4 15.61 15.74 20.54
CA PHE A 4 15.38 16.98 19.79
C PHE A 4 16.66 17.66 19.28
N ARG A 5 17.81 17.42 19.94
CA ARG A 5 19.10 17.97 19.49
C ARG A 5 19.55 17.41 18.13
N LYS A 6 19.13 16.19 17.77
CA LYS A 6 19.48 15.55 16.49
C LYS A 6 18.90 16.31 15.28
N PHE A 7 17.82 17.08 15.48
CA PHE A 7 17.25 17.91 14.41
C PHE A 7 18.15 19.08 13.98
N SER A 8 19.04 19.53 14.86
CA SER A 8 19.96 20.62 14.57
C SER A 8 21.25 20.17 13.90
N GLU A 9 21.40 18.86 13.64
CA GLU A 9 22.58 18.33 12.95
C GLU A 9 22.63 18.84 11.50
N PRO A 10 23.80 19.31 11.04
CA PRO A 10 23.93 19.97 9.75
C PRO A 10 24.13 19.01 8.56
N SER A 11 24.11 17.70 8.81
CA SER A 11 24.42 16.68 7.82
C SER A 11 23.32 15.63 7.76
N LEU A 12 23.12 15.06 6.57
CA LEU A 12 22.27 13.89 6.40
C LEU A 12 22.78 12.75 7.31
N PRO A 13 21.90 12.02 8.03
CA PRO A 13 22.31 10.89 8.84
C PRO A 13 23.08 9.84 8.00
N PRO A 14 24.05 9.11 8.58
CA PRO A 14 24.67 7.99 7.91
C PRO A 14 23.64 6.88 7.67
N ARG A 15 23.91 5.96 6.72
CA ARG A 15 23.00 4.84 6.38
C ARG A 15 22.49 4.06 7.59
N LYS A 16 23.35 3.79 8.57
CA LYS A 16 22.98 3.12 9.83
C LYS A 16 21.89 3.84 10.63
N GLY A 17 21.73 5.15 10.42
CA GLY A 17 20.66 5.96 11.02
C GLY A 17 19.29 5.78 10.38
N PHE A 18 19.19 5.06 9.26
CA PHE A 18 17.96 4.74 8.54
C PHE A 18 17.47 3.30 8.77
N TYR A 19 18.13 2.53 9.64
CA TYR A 19 17.73 1.17 9.95
C TYR A 19 16.31 1.12 10.55
N SER A 20 15.49 0.20 10.04
CA SER A 20 14.09 0.03 10.44
C SER A 20 13.95 -1.16 11.39
N SER A 21 13.60 -0.89 12.65
CA SER A 21 13.35 -1.95 13.64
C SER A 21 12.06 -2.74 13.36
N LEU A 22 11.17 -2.24 12.50
CA LEU A 22 9.92 -2.90 12.13
C LEU A 22 10.15 -4.01 11.10
N THR A 23 11.10 -3.79 10.19
CA THR A 23 11.43 -4.73 9.11
C THR A 23 12.76 -5.44 9.33
N ASP A 24 13.52 -5.06 10.36
CA ASP A 24 14.88 -5.55 10.63
C ASP A 24 15.83 -5.40 9.42
N GLU A 25 15.64 -4.32 8.67
CA GLU A 25 16.35 -4.07 7.42
C GLU A 25 17.02 -2.68 7.40
N ASP A 26 18.19 -2.62 6.75
CA ASP A 26 18.87 -1.37 6.41
C ASP A 26 18.25 -0.72 5.18
N ILE A 27 18.45 0.59 5.04
CA ILE A 27 18.07 1.31 3.81
C ILE A 27 18.84 0.77 2.60
N THR A 28 18.11 0.59 1.50
CA THR A 28 18.69 0.21 0.19
C THR A 28 19.69 1.26 -0.30
N ASP A 29 20.59 0.87 -1.20
CA ASP A 29 21.56 1.81 -1.78
C ASP A 29 20.83 2.89 -2.60
N GLU A 30 19.78 2.49 -3.32
CA GLU A 30 18.95 3.33 -4.16
C GLU A 30 18.23 4.41 -3.35
N ASP A 31 17.59 4.03 -2.23
CA ASP A 31 16.85 4.96 -1.38
C ASP A 31 17.77 5.95 -0.67
N TYR A 32 18.98 5.52 -0.31
CA TYR A 32 19.96 6.42 0.30
C TYR A 32 20.55 7.41 -0.72
N GLU A 33 20.77 7.00 -1.97
CA GLU A 33 21.14 7.93 -3.04
C GLU A 33 20.01 8.92 -3.36
N HIS A 34 18.75 8.46 -3.29
CA HIS A 34 17.59 9.35 -3.38
C HIS A 34 17.60 10.40 -2.25
N ALA A 35 17.80 9.98 -1.00
CA ALA A 35 17.90 10.88 0.15
C ALA A 35 19.00 11.93 -0.03
N LYS A 36 20.18 11.54 -0.53
CA LYS A 36 21.28 12.47 -0.87
C LYS A 36 20.89 13.46 -1.97
N LYS A 37 20.18 12.98 -3.01
CA LYS A 37 19.72 13.82 -4.11
C LYS A 37 18.72 14.86 -3.60
N VAL A 38 17.75 14.46 -2.78
CA VAL A 38 16.79 15.35 -2.14
C VAL A 38 17.52 16.39 -1.31
N TRP A 39 18.41 15.97 -0.41
CA TRP A 39 19.20 16.87 0.45
C TRP A 39 19.94 17.95 -0.34
N LYS A 40 20.60 17.55 -1.45
CA LYS A 40 21.31 18.49 -2.33
C LYS A 40 20.37 19.39 -3.12
N SER A 41 19.29 18.84 -3.67
CA SER A 41 18.37 19.58 -4.54
C SER A 41 17.60 20.68 -3.82
N PHE A 42 17.24 20.45 -2.55
CA PHE A 42 16.56 21.44 -1.71
C PHE A 42 17.53 22.27 -0.87
N ASN A 43 18.85 22.09 -1.06
CA ASN A 43 19.92 22.80 -0.34
C ASN A 43 19.70 22.80 1.19
N MET A 44 19.36 21.62 1.72
CA MET A 44 19.00 21.44 3.12
C MET A 44 20.20 21.69 4.03
N LYS A 45 19.95 22.39 5.14
CA LYS A 45 21.01 22.78 6.09
C LYS A 45 20.97 21.98 7.37
N THR A 46 19.79 21.48 7.74
CA THR A 46 19.59 20.73 8.99
C THR A 46 18.75 19.50 8.74
N VAL A 47 18.89 18.49 9.61
CA VAL A 47 18.03 17.30 9.58
C VAL A 47 16.56 17.66 9.78
N ARG A 48 16.27 18.76 10.48
CA ARG A 48 14.90 19.32 10.57
C ARG A 48 14.32 19.65 9.19
N ASP A 49 15.06 20.35 8.35
CA ASP A 49 14.57 20.74 7.02
C ASP A 49 14.19 19.51 6.17
N TYR A 50 15.00 18.45 6.29
CA TYR A 50 14.72 17.16 5.67
C TYR A 50 13.46 16.55 6.25
N HIS A 51 13.36 16.40 7.57
CA HIS A 51 12.20 15.81 8.24
C HIS A 51 10.88 16.56 7.93
N ASP A 52 10.90 17.89 7.97
CA ASP A 52 9.74 18.72 7.69
C ASP A 52 9.28 18.56 6.23
N LEU A 53 10.22 18.40 5.29
CA LEU A 53 9.87 18.09 3.90
C LEU A 53 9.19 16.73 3.79
N TYR A 54 9.74 15.68 4.41
CA TYR A 54 9.13 14.34 4.39
C TYR A 54 7.72 14.37 4.95
N LEU A 55 7.52 14.94 6.14
CA LEU A 55 6.20 15.08 6.75
C LEU A 55 5.24 15.85 5.86
N LYS A 56 5.71 16.93 5.23
CA LYS A 56 4.88 17.72 4.32
C LYS A 56 4.46 16.91 3.10
N VAL A 57 5.37 16.15 2.51
CA VAL A 57 5.07 15.29 1.35
C VAL A 57 4.06 14.21 1.75
N ASP A 58 4.25 13.53 2.88
CA ASP A 58 3.32 12.51 3.36
C ASP A 58 1.92 13.09 3.60
N VAL A 59 1.81 14.25 4.25
CA VAL A 59 0.52 14.90 4.50
C VAL A 59 -0.14 15.32 3.18
N LEU A 60 0.60 15.84 2.22
CA LEU A 60 0.06 16.25 0.92
C LEU A 60 -0.42 15.03 0.11
N LEU A 61 0.34 13.94 0.10
CA LEU A 61 -0.06 12.71 -0.58
C LEU A 61 -1.31 12.08 0.05
N LEU A 62 -1.37 12.04 1.38
CA LEU A 62 -2.55 11.56 2.09
C LEU A 62 -3.77 12.47 1.84
N ALA A 63 -3.57 13.79 1.80
CA ALA A 63 -4.65 14.73 1.50
C ALA A 63 -5.21 14.51 0.09
N ASP A 64 -4.35 14.39 -0.94
CA ASP A 64 -4.76 14.14 -2.34
C ASP A 64 -5.55 12.83 -2.47
N ILE A 65 -5.06 11.75 -1.85
CA ILE A 65 -5.78 10.46 -1.84
C ILE A 65 -7.13 10.58 -1.13
N MET A 66 -7.19 11.28 0.00
CA MET A 66 -8.44 11.46 0.76
C MET A 66 -9.46 12.35 0.04
N GLU A 67 -9.02 13.40 -0.65
CA GLU A 67 -9.86 14.23 -1.50
C GLU A 67 -10.44 13.40 -2.65
N ARG A 68 -9.60 12.62 -3.33
CA ARG A 68 -10.04 11.73 -4.40
C ARG A 68 -11.01 10.66 -3.91
N PHE A 69 -10.75 10.08 -2.74
CA PHE A 69 -11.65 9.12 -2.12
C PHE A 69 -13.02 9.74 -1.82
N ARG A 70 -13.04 10.96 -1.28
CA ARG A 70 -14.27 11.71 -1.01
C ARG A 70 -15.07 12.02 -2.27
N GLU A 71 -14.41 12.43 -3.34
CA GLU A 71 -15.05 12.64 -4.66
C GLU A 71 -15.75 11.36 -5.14
N ILE A 72 -15.03 10.24 -5.14
CA ILE A 72 -15.55 8.94 -5.62
C ILE A 72 -16.75 8.49 -4.77
N CYS A 73 -16.68 8.59 -3.45
CA CYS A 73 -17.78 8.19 -2.57
C CYS A 73 -19.00 9.09 -2.74
N MET A 74 -18.80 10.40 -2.93
CA MET A 74 -19.88 11.34 -3.20
C MET A 74 -20.50 11.13 -4.59
N GLU A 75 -19.70 10.76 -5.59
CA GLU A 75 -20.19 10.43 -6.93
C GLU A 75 -21.07 9.17 -6.90
N ASN A 76 -20.56 8.07 -6.33
CA ASN A 76 -21.17 6.75 -6.41
C ASN A 76 -22.28 6.50 -5.38
N TYR A 77 -22.04 6.88 -4.12
CA TYR A 77 -22.93 6.51 -2.99
C TYR A 77 -23.68 7.72 -2.42
N LYS A 78 -23.27 8.94 -2.79
CA LYS A 78 -23.75 10.19 -2.15
C LYS A 78 -23.56 10.14 -0.64
N LEU A 79 -22.46 9.54 -0.20
CA LEU A 79 -22.03 9.44 1.20
C LEU A 79 -20.65 10.07 1.30
N ASP A 80 -20.43 10.85 2.35
CA ASP A 80 -19.16 11.51 2.57
C ASP A 80 -18.33 10.67 3.57
N PRO A 81 -17.16 10.15 3.16
CA PRO A 81 -16.32 9.30 4.00
C PRO A 81 -15.85 10.00 5.28
N ALA A 82 -15.80 11.34 5.32
CA ALA A 82 -15.38 12.09 6.50
C ALA A 82 -16.34 11.93 7.71
N TRP A 83 -17.54 11.40 7.50
CA TRP A 83 -18.51 11.11 8.57
C TRP A 83 -18.35 9.72 9.19
N TYR A 84 -17.45 8.89 8.66
CA TYR A 84 -17.26 7.52 9.13
C TYR A 84 -15.88 7.37 9.74
N TYR A 85 -15.81 6.64 10.86
CA TYR A 85 -14.53 6.35 11.51
C TYR A 85 -13.68 5.34 10.74
N THR A 86 -14.31 4.44 9.98
CA THR A 86 -13.63 3.35 9.28
C THR A 86 -14.25 3.07 7.90
N SER A 87 -13.44 2.60 6.96
CA SER A 87 -13.87 2.23 5.61
C SER A 87 -14.94 1.13 5.57
N PRO A 88 -14.89 0.07 6.43
CA PRO A 88 -15.97 -0.91 6.50
C PRO A 88 -17.32 -0.32 6.93
N GLY A 89 -17.32 0.67 7.82
CA GLY A 89 -18.56 1.36 8.24
C GLY A 89 -19.20 2.12 7.09
N LEU A 90 -18.39 2.83 6.30
CA LEU A 90 -18.83 3.48 5.06
C LEU A 90 -19.35 2.45 4.04
N ALA A 91 -18.61 1.36 3.83
CA ALA A 91 -18.98 0.33 2.87
C ALA A 91 -20.29 -0.37 3.24
N TRP A 92 -20.53 -0.58 4.53
CA TRP A 92 -21.78 -1.13 5.05
C TRP A 92 -22.96 -0.23 4.75
N ASP A 93 -22.87 1.07 5.06
CA ASP A 93 -23.95 2.01 4.81
C ASP A 93 -24.16 2.25 3.30
N ALA A 94 -23.08 2.29 2.52
CA ALA A 94 -23.15 2.30 1.06
C ALA A 94 -23.90 1.05 0.53
N CYS A 95 -23.61 -0.13 1.05
CA CYS A 95 -24.29 -1.38 0.69
C CYS A 95 -25.79 -1.31 0.99
N LEU A 96 -26.18 -0.87 2.20
CA LEU A 96 -27.59 -0.71 2.58
C LEU A 96 -28.31 0.31 1.69
N LYS A 97 -27.67 1.44 1.38
CA LYS A 97 -28.24 2.47 0.53
C LYS A 97 -28.42 2.00 -0.93
N VAL A 98 -27.47 1.24 -1.46
CA VAL A 98 -27.54 0.69 -2.82
C VAL A 98 -28.61 -0.39 -2.93
N THR A 99 -28.64 -1.32 -1.97
CA THR A 99 -29.59 -2.45 -1.97
C THR A 99 -31.00 -2.07 -1.51
N ARG A 100 -31.13 -0.94 -0.80
CA ARG A 100 -32.38 -0.44 -0.18
C ARG A 100 -33.01 -1.43 0.78
N VAL A 101 -32.21 -2.34 1.34
CA VAL A 101 -32.65 -3.30 2.34
C VAL A 101 -32.83 -2.58 3.67
N CYS A 102 -33.99 -2.75 4.28
CA CYS A 102 -34.22 -2.32 5.66
C CYS A 102 -33.92 -3.51 6.57
N LEU A 103 -32.97 -3.35 7.48
CA LEU A 103 -32.63 -4.38 8.45
C LEU A 103 -33.55 -4.27 9.67
N ASP A 104 -34.16 -5.39 10.03
CA ASP A 104 -34.90 -5.52 11.27
C ASP A 104 -33.96 -5.86 12.43
N LEU A 105 -34.33 -5.43 13.63
CA LEU A 105 -33.61 -5.78 14.84
C LEU A 105 -33.78 -7.27 15.13
N ILE A 106 -32.66 -8.00 15.22
CA ILE A 106 -32.66 -9.41 15.61
C ILE A 106 -33.15 -9.50 17.05
N SER A 107 -34.41 -9.89 17.21
CA SER A 107 -35.08 -9.99 18.51
C SER A 107 -35.14 -11.43 19.02
N ASP A 108 -34.98 -12.41 18.12
CA ASP A 108 -34.99 -13.83 18.45
C ASP A 108 -33.60 -14.29 18.93
N PRO A 109 -33.49 -14.87 20.14
CA PRO A 109 -32.21 -15.36 20.68
C PRO A 109 -31.58 -16.47 19.84
N VAL A 110 -32.36 -17.29 19.13
CA VAL A 110 -31.82 -18.37 18.30
C VAL A 110 -31.12 -17.79 17.07
N MET A 111 -31.77 -16.85 16.38
CA MET A 111 -31.17 -16.13 15.25
C MET A 111 -29.92 -15.36 15.67
N PHE A 112 -29.92 -14.71 16.83
CA PHE A 112 -28.75 -14.02 17.37
C PHE A 112 -27.58 -14.99 17.60
N ASN A 113 -27.83 -16.11 18.30
CA ASN A 113 -26.80 -17.11 18.58
C ASN A 113 -26.25 -17.77 17.30
N PHE A 114 -27.07 -17.91 16.27
CA PHE A 114 -26.63 -18.43 14.97
C PHE A 114 -25.61 -17.50 14.31
N VAL A 115 -25.87 -16.19 14.28
CA VAL A 115 -24.96 -15.18 13.70
C VAL A 115 -23.67 -15.07 14.50
N GLU A 116 -23.75 -15.02 15.83
CA GLU A 116 -22.56 -14.94 16.69
C GLU A 116 -21.68 -16.19 16.55
N LYS A 117 -22.29 -17.38 16.46
CA LYS A 117 -21.55 -18.62 16.22
C LYS A 117 -20.84 -18.58 14.86
N ALA A 118 -21.53 -18.18 13.80
CA ALA A 118 -20.95 -18.08 12.47
C ALA A 118 -19.77 -17.10 12.43
N LYS A 119 -19.88 -15.94 13.11
CA LYS A 119 -18.80 -14.97 13.23
C LYS A 119 -17.55 -15.58 13.88
N ARG A 120 -17.72 -16.26 15.03
CA ARG A 120 -16.60 -16.88 15.75
C ARG A 120 -15.92 -17.98 14.93
N GLU A 121 -16.70 -18.80 14.23
CA GLU A 121 -16.16 -19.85 13.36
C GLU A 121 -15.35 -19.27 12.20
N LEU A 122 -15.79 -18.14 11.63
CA LEU A 122 -15.06 -17.45 10.57
C LEU A 122 -13.72 -16.87 11.08
N GLU A 123 -13.74 -16.28 12.27
CA GLU A 123 -12.53 -15.76 12.93
C GLU A 123 -11.52 -16.89 13.17
N GLU A 124 -11.96 -18.04 13.66
CA GLU A 124 -11.10 -19.22 13.88
C GLU A 124 -10.52 -19.78 12.58
N GLN A 125 -11.29 -19.78 11.48
CA GLN A 125 -10.80 -20.23 10.17
C GLN A 125 -9.71 -19.30 9.62
N LEU A 126 -9.89 -17.99 9.77
CA LEU A 126 -8.92 -17.00 9.31
C LEU A 126 -7.60 -17.11 10.09
N GLU A 127 -7.68 -17.32 11.41
CA GLU A 127 -6.49 -17.53 12.24
C GLU A 127 -5.70 -18.76 11.78
N LYS A 128 -6.37 -19.87 11.45
CA LYS A 128 -5.72 -21.08 10.92
C LYS A 128 -5.04 -20.84 9.57
N GLU A 129 -5.68 -20.09 8.67
CA GLU A 129 -5.07 -19.76 7.36
C GLU A 129 -3.83 -18.86 7.47
N LEU A 130 -3.76 -18.01 8.50
CA LEU A 130 -2.61 -17.15 8.78
C LEU A 130 -1.46 -17.89 9.49
N GLU A 131 -1.74 -18.97 10.20
CA GLU A 131 -0.74 -19.86 10.81
C GLU A 131 -0.11 -20.84 9.81
N GLU A 132 -0.72 -21.06 8.63
CA GLU A 132 -0.10 -21.84 7.56
C GLU A 132 1.13 -21.09 7.00
N PRO A 133 2.34 -21.68 7.07
CA PRO A 133 3.55 -20.99 6.67
C PRO A 133 3.49 -20.62 5.18
N MET A 134 3.63 -19.31 4.93
CA MET A 134 3.77 -18.66 3.62
C MET A 134 4.80 -19.32 2.66
N GLU A 135 5.64 -20.22 3.15
CA GLU A 135 6.68 -20.91 2.37
C GLU A 135 6.11 -21.91 1.34
N GLU A 136 4.98 -22.56 1.63
CA GLU A 136 4.45 -23.61 0.73
C GLU A 136 3.64 -23.02 -0.44
N LYS A 137 2.90 -21.93 -0.21
CA LYS A 137 2.09 -21.24 -1.24
C LYS A 137 2.95 -20.51 -2.26
N VAL A 138 4.07 -19.89 -1.84
CA VAL A 138 5.03 -19.24 -2.76
C VAL A 138 5.76 -20.27 -3.64
N LEU A 139 6.04 -21.47 -3.11
CA LEU A 139 6.72 -22.54 -3.86
C LEU A 139 5.79 -23.21 -4.89
N GLU A 140 4.50 -23.36 -4.57
CA GLU A 140 3.50 -23.87 -5.51
C GLU A 140 3.18 -22.88 -6.65
N GLU A 141 3.12 -21.58 -6.36
CA GLU A 141 2.92 -20.57 -7.41
C GLU A 141 4.13 -20.45 -8.34
N LYS A 142 5.36 -20.51 -7.81
CA LYS A 142 6.58 -20.56 -8.63
C LYS A 142 6.64 -21.76 -9.56
N LYS A 143 6.18 -22.94 -9.11
CA LYS A 143 6.07 -24.16 -9.94
C LYS A 143 5.02 -24.07 -11.05
N LYS A 144 4.00 -23.21 -10.91
CA LYS A 144 2.99 -22.99 -11.96
C LYS A 144 3.47 -22.03 -13.07
N VAL A 145 4.40 -21.12 -12.76
CA VAL A 145 4.96 -20.16 -13.72
C VAL A 145 6.09 -20.77 -14.56
N GLU A 146 6.86 -21.72 -14.02
CA GLU A 146 7.89 -22.46 -14.77
C GLU A 146 7.31 -23.66 -15.53
N LYS A 147 6.59 -23.40 -16.64
CA LYS A 147 6.53 -24.41 -17.73
C LYS A 147 7.80 -24.29 -18.59
N PRO A 148 8.44 -25.41 -18.98
CA PRO A 148 9.70 -25.37 -19.71
C PRO A 148 9.52 -24.73 -21.09
N LYS A 149 10.37 -23.74 -21.40
CA LYS A 149 10.50 -23.16 -22.75
C LYS A 149 10.92 -24.27 -23.71
N GLY A 150 10.06 -24.60 -24.67
CA GLY A 150 10.42 -25.42 -25.84
C GLY A 150 11.52 -24.76 -26.68
N PRO A 151 12.19 -25.51 -27.56
CA PRO A 151 13.39 -25.04 -28.26
C PRO A 151 13.04 -23.86 -29.20
N THR A 152 13.73 -22.74 -29.01
CA THR A 152 13.62 -21.52 -29.82
C THR A 152 14.11 -21.75 -31.25
N PRO A 153 13.29 -21.50 -32.29
CA PRO A 153 13.75 -21.48 -33.69
C PRO A 153 14.62 -20.24 -33.93
N GLY A 154 15.74 -20.43 -34.63
CA GLY A 154 16.69 -19.35 -34.95
C GLY A 154 16.06 -18.27 -35.82
N MET A 155 16.12 -17.02 -35.37
CA MET A 155 15.75 -15.85 -36.15
C MET A 155 16.99 -15.29 -36.86
N THR A 156 16.91 -15.28 -38.20
CA THR A 156 17.79 -14.55 -39.12
C THR A 156 17.71 -13.05 -38.88
N LYS A 157 18.84 -12.36 -39.03
CA LYS A 157 18.98 -10.90 -38.87
C LYS A 157 18.06 -10.20 -39.89
N MET A 158 17.16 -9.34 -39.41
CA MET A 158 16.49 -8.35 -40.26
C MET A 158 17.36 -7.10 -40.33
N ASP A 159 17.76 -6.74 -41.54
CA ASP A 159 18.46 -5.50 -41.85
C ASP A 159 17.56 -4.29 -41.59
N ARG A 160 18.12 -3.25 -40.94
CA ARG A 160 17.45 -1.96 -40.77
C ARG A 160 17.57 -1.14 -42.07
N PRO A 161 16.48 -0.58 -42.63
CA PRO A 161 16.60 0.35 -43.74
C PRO A 161 17.11 1.72 -43.29
N ASN A 162 18.03 2.28 -44.08
CA ASN A 162 18.62 3.61 -43.91
C ASN A 162 17.58 4.74 -44.07
N PRO A 163 17.72 5.87 -43.35
CA PRO A 163 16.83 7.01 -43.47
C PRO A 163 17.37 8.00 -44.51
N CYS A 164 17.03 7.84 -45.79
CA CYS A 164 17.19 8.90 -46.80
C CYS A 164 16.44 8.54 -48.10
N THR A 165 15.30 9.21 -48.33
CA THR A 165 14.63 9.62 -49.60
C THR A 165 13.15 9.88 -49.25
N ILE A 166 12.71 11.11 -48.97
CA ILE A 166 12.37 12.19 -49.91
C ILE A 166 11.78 11.67 -51.23
N SER A 167 10.46 11.70 -51.35
CA SER A 167 9.72 12.55 -52.32
C SER A 167 8.23 12.46 -52.03
#